data_AF-A0A9X2RT07-F1
#
_entry.id   AF-A0A9X2RT07-F1
#
_cell.length_a   1.000
_cell.length_b   1.000
_cell.length_c   1.000
_cell.angle_alpha   90.00
_cell.angle_beta   90.00
_cell.angle_gamma   90.00
#
_symmetry.space_group_name_H-M   'P 1'
#
loop_
_entity.id
_entity.type
_entity.pdbx_description
1 polymer ?
#
loop_
_entity_poly.entity_id
_entity_poly.type
_entity_poly.pdbx_seq_one_letter_code
_entity_poly.pdbx_strand_id
1 'polypeptide(L)'
;MVVLFVLIALAAIGLLTGVHWYVWRRLVRDTTARGGWARRTGTAAAFALPLISVGALVAGRAGAPFPLQRALAWPGYLWLALLLYLTLALLAGEAVRPLLGAWLGRHEKSADVRSTGGPAAAAGPAAAPSGAPATASAPVGAAARNADGATTAPAGAAGGLPAALADNSAPAAAATPNGAGTAVASGSVKAGDATGEAVTAAADGVVTATAGGTGAAVADGGANAVANGAVKGVEGPAEGATGEAGVGGVVGSEGAGPAPSRRLFVARAVAVGATAVAAGTVGYGTYTVLRGPRVKRITVPLAKLPRGAHGFRIAVVSDIHLGPILGRAHTRRVVETVNRTNPDLVAVVGDLVDGSVADLGPAAEPLRALSARHGSYFVTGNHEYYSGADEWVDRVRELGLRPLENERTELPGFDLAGVNDVAGESEGHGPDFGKALGDRDRSRASVLLAHQPVVIHDAVKAGVDLQLSGHTHGGQLWPGTYVAELANPTAAGLERYGDTQLYVTRGAGAWGPPVRVGAPPDVTVVELASTRA
;
A
#
# COMPACT_ATOMS: atom_id res chain seq x y z
N MET A 1 20.66 3.31 28.85
CA MET A 1 19.39 3.22 28.09
C MET A 1 18.69 4.56 27.94
N VAL A 2 18.04 5.15 28.96
CA VAL A 2 17.17 6.35 28.83
C VAL A 2 17.77 7.48 27.97
N VAL A 3 19.01 7.91 28.23
CA VAL A 3 19.67 8.99 27.47
C VAL A 3 19.78 8.67 25.97
N LEU A 4 20.05 7.41 25.61
CA LEU A 4 20.12 6.96 24.21
C LEU A 4 18.75 7.04 23.52
N PHE A 5 17.67 6.61 24.20
CA PHE A 5 16.32 6.75 23.68
C PHE A 5 15.92 8.22 23.45
N VAL A 6 16.27 9.11 24.39
CA VAL A 6 16.02 10.56 24.25
C VAL A 6 16.80 11.14 23.05
N LEU A 7 18.07 10.78 22.88
CA LEU A 7 18.88 11.23 21.74
C LEU A 7 18.34 10.73 20.40
N ILE A 8 17.91 9.45 20.32
CA ILE A 8 17.27 8.88 19.12
C ILE A 8 15.95 9.59 18.81
N ALA A 9 15.11 9.84 19.82
CA ALA A 9 13.85 10.56 19.64
C ALA A 9 14.07 12.00 19.15
N LEU A 10 15.02 12.74 19.73
CA LEU A 10 15.39 14.08 19.29
C LEU A 10 15.95 14.09 17.85
N ALA A 11 16.78 13.11 17.49
CA ALA A 11 17.28 12.96 16.12
C ALA A 11 16.16 12.68 15.11
N ALA A 12 15.21 11.80 15.46
CA ALA A 12 14.03 11.49 14.63
C ALA A 12 13.12 12.71 14.46
N ILE A 13 12.84 13.46 15.53
CA ILE A 13 12.06 14.71 15.49
C ILE A 13 12.76 15.78 14.65
N GLY A 14 14.08 15.93 14.80
CA GLY A 14 14.91 16.85 14.01
C GLY A 14 14.88 16.51 12.52
N LEU A 15 15.07 15.24 12.17
CA LEU A 15 14.98 14.74 10.80
C LEU A 15 13.59 14.98 10.20
N LEU A 16 12.52 14.59 10.92
CA LEU A 16 11.14 14.77 10.47
C LEU A 16 10.79 16.25 10.25
N THR A 17 11.25 17.13 11.13
CA THR A 17 11.09 18.59 10.99
C THR A 17 11.85 19.13 9.78
N GLY A 18 13.09 18.68 9.57
CA GLY A 18 13.90 19.04 8.41
C GLY A 18 13.29 18.60 7.08
N VAL A 19 12.73 17.38 7.02
CA VAL A 19 12.02 16.85 5.85
C VAL A 19 10.77 17.67 5.54
N HIS A 20 9.92 17.96 6.54
CA HIS A 20 8.74 18.82 6.34
C HIS A 20 9.11 20.23 5.87
N TRP A 21 10.15 20.83 6.46
CA TRP A 21 10.66 22.14 6.04
C TRP A 21 11.21 22.11 4.61
N TYR A 22 11.90 21.05 4.21
CA TYR A 22 12.40 20.86 2.85
C TYR A 22 11.25 20.75 1.83
N VAL A 23 10.25 19.92 2.11
CA VAL A 23 9.07 19.74 1.25
C VAL A 23 8.29 21.06 1.13
N TRP A 24 8.01 21.76 2.24
CA TRP A 24 7.41 23.10 2.21
C TRP A 24 8.27 24.10 1.43
N ARG A 25 9.60 24.06 1.60
CA ARG A 25 10.52 24.97 0.92
C ARG A 25 10.41 24.79 -0.60
N ARG A 26 10.41 23.55 -1.09
CA ARG A 26 10.42 23.27 -2.53
C ARG A 26 9.06 23.36 -3.18
N LEU A 27 7.99 22.90 -2.54
CA LEU A 27 6.65 22.92 -3.12
C LEU A 27 5.91 24.25 -2.94
N VAL A 28 6.23 25.01 -1.87
CA VAL A 28 5.51 26.25 -1.52
C VAL A 28 6.43 27.47 -1.57
N ARG A 29 7.54 27.49 -0.82
CA ARG A 29 8.37 28.71 -0.66
C ARG A 29 9.07 29.14 -1.96
N ASP A 30 9.57 28.19 -2.75
CA ASP A 30 10.34 28.47 -3.97
C ASP A 30 9.46 28.63 -5.23
N THR A 31 8.16 28.32 -5.16
CA THR A 31 7.20 28.30 -6.30
C THR A 31 6.12 29.39 -6.24
N THR A 32 5.78 29.86 -5.03
CA THR A 32 4.68 30.82 -4.78
C THR A 32 5.17 32.21 -4.38
N ALA A 33 4.46 33.23 -4.85
CA ALA A 33 4.70 34.63 -4.45
C ALA A 33 4.50 34.82 -2.93
N ARG A 34 5.19 35.80 -2.34
CA ARG A 34 4.94 36.21 -0.94
C ARG A 34 3.51 36.78 -0.82
N GLY A 35 2.86 36.59 0.32
CA GLY A 35 1.53 37.12 0.62
C GLY A 35 0.33 36.46 -0.10
N GLY A 36 0.52 35.85 -1.29
CA GLY A 36 -0.56 35.29 -2.10
C GLY A 36 -1.23 34.03 -1.53
N TRP A 37 -2.50 33.80 -1.92
CA TRP A 37 -3.36 32.70 -1.43
C TRP A 37 -2.68 31.33 -1.41
N ALA A 38 -2.13 30.90 -2.54
CA ALA A 38 -1.46 29.59 -2.68
C ALA A 38 -0.26 29.40 -1.71
N ARG A 39 0.39 30.49 -1.29
CA ARG A 39 1.43 30.42 -0.25
C ARG A 39 0.81 30.21 1.13
N ARG A 40 -0.28 30.90 1.44
CA ARG A 40 -0.98 30.79 2.74
C ARG A 40 -1.52 29.37 2.93
N THR A 41 -2.26 28.86 1.95
CA THR A 41 -2.82 27.49 1.99
C THR A 41 -1.74 26.42 2.01
N GLY A 42 -0.72 26.51 1.13
CA GLY A 42 0.40 25.56 1.13
C GLY A 42 1.22 25.58 2.42
N THR A 43 1.33 26.73 3.08
CA THR A 43 1.98 26.82 4.40
C THR A 43 1.11 26.24 5.50
N ALA A 44 -0.20 26.53 5.52
CA ALA A 44 -1.14 25.95 6.47
C ALA A 44 -1.18 24.41 6.37
N ALA A 45 -1.26 23.86 5.15
CA ALA A 45 -1.22 22.42 4.91
C ALA A 45 0.07 21.77 5.43
N ALA A 46 1.23 22.42 5.23
CA ALA A 46 2.53 21.94 5.71
C ALA A 46 2.69 21.93 7.23
N PHE A 47 1.81 22.59 8.00
CA PHE A 47 1.75 22.49 9.46
C PHE A 47 0.56 21.65 9.96
N ALA A 48 -0.57 21.64 9.25
CA ALA A 48 -1.76 20.89 9.64
C ALA A 48 -1.64 19.39 9.38
N LEU A 49 -1.19 18.97 8.19
CA LEU A 49 -1.11 17.56 7.81
C LEU A 49 -0.14 16.74 8.69
N PRO A 50 1.02 17.26 9.14
CA PRO A 50 1.88 16.56 10.09
C PRO A 50 1.21 16.37 11.46
N LEU A 51 0.49 17.39 11.96
CA LEU A 51 -0.25 17.30 13.22
C LEU A 51 -1.39 16.28 13.14
N ILE A 52 -2.12 16.23 12.01
CA ILE A 52 -3.12 15.21 11.73
C ILE A 52 -2.48 13.80 11.66
N SER A 53 -1.25 13.69 11.13
CA SER A 53 -0.50 12.43 11.06
C SER A 53 -0.06 11.93 12.43
N VAL A 54 0.44 12.82 13.30
CA VAL A 54 0.73 12.50 14.71
C VAL A 54 -0.57 12.11 15.43
N GLY A 55 -1.65 12.88 15.22
CA GLY A 55 -2.97 12.57 15.75
C GLY A 55 -3.44 11.16 15.37
N ALA A 56 -3.34 10.78 14.10
CA ALA A 56 -3.68 9.44 13.63
C ALA A 56 -2.87 8.33 14.33
N LEU A 57 -1.55 8.51 14.47
CA LEU A 57 -0.64 7.53 15.11
C LEU A 57 -0.89 7.36 16.62
N VAL A 58 -1.37 8.38 17.32
CA VAL A 58 -1.57 8.33 18.79
C VAL A 58 -3.02 8.14 19.21
N ALA A 59 -4.01 8.45 18.36
CA ALA A 59 -5.42 8.49 18.74
C ALA A 59 -5.93 7.17 19.37
N GLY A 60 -5.57 6.00 18.82
CA GLY A 60 -5.92 4.71 19.40
C GLY A 60 -5.31 4.50 20.79
N ARG A 61 -3.98 4.66 20.91
CA ARG A 61 -3.27 4.53 22.20
C ARG A 61 -3.64 5.59 23.25
N ALA A 62 -4.22 6.70 22.82
CA ALA A 62 -4.73 7.76 23.70
C ALA A 62 -6.22 7.57 24.08
N GLY A 63 -6.86 6.47 23.71
CA GLY A 63 -8.28 6.21 24.01
C GLY A 63 -9.25 7.15 23.30
N ALA A 64 -8.86 7.78 22.19
CA ALA A 64 -9.73 8.69 21.46
C ALA A 64 -10.90 7.94 20.80
N PRO A 65 -12.13 8.48 20.77
CA PRO A 65 -13.28 7.79 20.18
C PRO A 65 -13.04 7.35 18.73
N PHE A 66 -13.42 6.11 18.39
CA PHE A 66 -13.15 5.53 17.08
C PHE A 66 -13.60 6.38 15.87
N PRO A 67 -14.73 7.13 15.89
CA PRO A 67 -15.07 8.06 14.81
C PRO A 67 -14.00 9.14 14.56
N LEU A 68 -13.33 9.62 15.62
CA LEU A 68 -12.21 10.57 15.51
C LEU A 68 -10.94 9.88 14.99
N GLN A 69 -10.64 8.66 15.45
CA GLN A 69 -9.54 7.86 14.88
C GLN A 69 -9.73 7.70 13.36
N ARG A 70 -10.94 7.35 12.91
CA ARG A 70 -11.29 7.20 11.48
C ARG A 70 -11.17 8.50 10.69
N ALA A 71 -11.54 9.63 11.28
CA ALA A 71 -11.43 10.95 10.66
C ALA A 71 -9.97 11.41 10.50
N LEU A 72 -9.09 11.06 11.44
CA LEU A 72 -7.66 11.39 11.40
C LEU A 72 -6.85 10.43 10.52
N ALA A 73 -7.16 9.13 10.56
CA ALA A 73 -6.35 8.08 9.94
C ALA A 73 -6.15 8.28 8.43
N TRP A 74 -7.23 8.53 7.68
CA TRP A 74 -7.14 8.73 6.22
C TRP A 74 -6.22 9.89 5.82
N PRO A 75 -6.46 11.16 6.22
CA PRO A 75 -5.60 12.28 5.84
C PRO A 75 -4.20 12.18 6.45
N GLY A 76 -4.07 11.69 7.69
CA GLY A 76 -2.78 11.55 8.36
C GLY A 76 -1.88 10.48 7.73
N TYR A 77 -2.37 9.26 7.61
CA TYR A 77 -1.57 8.15 7.09
C TYR A 77 -1.28 8.28 5.57
N LEU A 78 -2.19 8.90 4.79
CA LEU A 78 -1.87 9.28 3.40
C LEU A 78 -0.82 10.40 3.33
N TRP A 79 -0.80 11.36 4.26
CA TRP A 79 0.28 12.36 4.31
C TRP A 79 1.63 11.73 4.61
N LEU A 80 1.72 10.75 5.52
CA LEU A 80 2.99 10.06 5.82
C LEU A 80 3.60 9.40 4.56
N ALA A 81 2.80 8.66 3.79
CA ALA A 81 3.24 8.07 2.53
C ALA A 81 3.54 9.13 1.45
N LEU A 82 2.73 10.19 1.36
CA LEU A 82 2.96 11.27 0.40
C LEU A 82 4.23 12.06 0.72
N LEU A 83 4.54 12.31 1.99
CA LEU A 83 5.75 12.98 2.45
C LEU A 83 7.00 12.19 2.03
N LEU A 84 7.00 10.86 2.20
CA LEU A 84 8.08 9.98 1.75
C LEU A 84 8.31 10.14 0.23
N TYR A 85 7.28 9.92 -0.58
CA TYR A 85 7.44 9.96 -2.04
C TYR A 85 7.65 11.36 -2.60
N LEU A 86 7.11 12.41 -1.98
CA LEU A 86 7.46 13.81 -2.31
C LEU A 86 8.94 14.07 -2.01
N THR A 87 9.47 13.60 -0.89
CA THR A 87 10.87 13.79 -0.53
C THR A 87 11.80 13.10 -1.53
N LEU A 88 11.53 11.82 -1.84
CA LEU A 88 12.29 11.05 -2.82
C LEU A 88 12.22 11.67 -4.23
N ALA A 89 11.02 12.05 -4.71
CA ALA A 89 10.84 12.65 -6.03
C ALA A 89 11.44 14.07 -6.13
N LEU A 90 11.42 14.86 -5.05
CA LEU A 90 12.10 16.15 -5.00
C LEU A 90 13.62 16.00 -5.01
N LEU A 91 14.18 15.04 -4.25
CA LEU A 91 15.63 14.77 -4.24
C LEU A 91 16.13 14.33 -5.61
N ALA A 92 15.42 13.41 -6.27
CA ALA A 92 15.69 13.05 -7.67
C ALA A 92 15.54 14.27 -8.61
N GLY A 93 14.52 15.10 -8.38
CA GLY A 93 14.30 16.35 -9.11
C GLY A 93 15.45 17.35 -9.01
N GLU A 94 16.11 17.48 -7.85
CA GLU A 94 17.31 18.31 -7.69
C GLU A 94 18.51 17.79 -8.49
N ALA A 95 18.68 16.46 -8.60
CA ALA A 95 19.74 15.85 -9.41
C ALA A 95 19.52 16.07 -10.93
N VAL A 96 18.26 16.07 -11.39
CA VAL A 96 17.90 16.36 -12.79
C VAL A 96 17.91 17.87 -13.10
N ARG A 97 17.71 18.73 -12.10
CA ARG A 97 17.65 20.19 -12.21
C ARG A 97 18.80 20.85 -13.00
N PRO A 98 20.10 20.52 -12.79
CA PRO A 98 21.18 21.09 -13.59
C PRO A 98 21.11 20.67 -15.07
N LEU A 99 20.63 19.45 -15.39
CA LEU A 99 20.47 19.00 -16.78
C LEU A 99 19.33 19.75 -17.48
N LEU A 100 18.22 19.99 -16.79
CA LEU A 100 17.14 20.86 -17.28
C LEU A 100 17.66 22.31 -17.49
N GLY A 101 18.54 22.77 -16.60
CA GLY A 101 19.29 24.03 -16.70
C GLY A 101 20.31 24.08 -17.87
N ALA A 102 20.88 22.94 -18.28
CA ALA A 102 21.77 22.86 -19.44
C ALA A 102 20.98 22.73 -20.76
N TRP A 103 19.78 22.14 -20.73
CA TRP A 103 18.94 21.97 -21.91
C TRP A 103 18.24 23.27 -22.33
N LEU A 104 17.48 23.90 -21.43
CA LEU A 104 16.74 25.15 -21.75
C LEU A 104 17.68 26.25 -22.27
N GLY A 105 18.88 26.39 -21.69
CA GLY A 105 19.85 27.43 -22.08
C GLY A 105 20.51 27.19 -23.44
N ARG A 106 20.49 25.97 -23.96
CA ARG A 106 20.86 25.69 -25.36
C ARG A 106 19.74 26.06 -26.32
N HIS A 107 18.48 25.84 -25.94
CA HIS A 107 17.33 26.25 -26.74
C HIS A 107 17.16 27.77 -26.80
N GLU A 108 17.37 28.49 -25.70
CA GLU A 108 17.37 29.96 -25.66
C GLU A 108 18.43 30.55 -26.60
N LYS A 109 19.70 30.13 -26.48
CA LYS A 109 20.76 30.56 -27.42
C LYS A 109 20.45 30.17 -28.87
N SER A 110 19.81 29.03 -29.10
CA SER A 110 19.38 28.59 -30.44
C SER A 110 18.13 29.32 -30.95
N ALA A 111 17.47 30.15 -30.14
CA ALA A 111 16.43 31.08 -30.57
C ALA A 111 17.05 32.45 -30.88
N ASP A 112 17.92 32.98 -30.00
CA ASP A 112 18.62 34.25 -30.21
C ASP A 112 19.50 34.26 -31.48
N VAL A 113 20.20 33.15 -31.77
CA VAL A 113 20.97 33.01 -33.02
C VAL A 113 20.07 32.99 -34.28
N ARG A 114 18.77 32.67 -34.14
CA ARG A 114 17.79 32.73 -35.24
C ARG A 114 17.05 34.07 -35.34
N SER A 115 16.93 34.84 -34.26
CA SER A 115 16.39 36.21 -34.31
C SER A 115 17.45 37.24 -34.75
N THR A 116 18.72 37.01 -34.42
CA THR A 116 19.85 37.86 -34.85
C THR A 116 20.38 37.54 -36.26
N GLY A 117 19.99 36.40 -36.84
CA GLY A 117 20.41 35.93 -38.16
C GLY A 117 19.63 36.48 -39.36
N GLY A 118 18.99 37.64 -39.24
CA GLY A 118 18.30 38.30 -40.37
C GLY A 118 19.30 38.79 -41.44
N PRO A 119 18.99 38.72 -42.74
CA PRO A 119 19.92 39.10 -43.80
C PRO A 119 20.22 40.61 -43.74
N ALA A 120 21.51 40.97 -43.77
CA ALA A 120 21.94 42.36 -43.88
C ALA A 120 21.41 42.98 -45.17
N ALA A 121 20.73 44.13 -45.07
CA ALA A 121 20.11 44.78 -46.22
C ALA A 121 21.18 45.26 -47.21
N ALA A 122 21.01 44.88 -48.49
CA ALA A 122 21.89 45.32 -49.56
C ALA A 122 21.71 46.83 -49.82
N ALA A 123 22.82 47.58 -49.85
CA ALA A 123 22.82 48.95 -50.35
C ALA A 123 22.59 48.95 -51.87
N GLY A 124 21.69 49.79 -52.34
CA GLY A 124 21.34 49.89 -53.77
C GLY A 124 22.43 50.54 -54.63
N PRO A 125 22.42 50.32 -55.95
CA PRO A 125 23.48 50.78 -56.85
C PRO A 125 23.39 52.27 -57.22
N ALA A 126 24.54 52.87 -57.48
CA ALA A 126 24.68 54.15 -58.19
C ALA A 126 25.22 53.90 -59.62
N ALA A 127 24.98 54.84 -60.54
CA ALA A 127 25.17 54.64 -61.98
C ALA A 127 26.64 54.72 -62.47
N ALA A 128 26.88 54.14 -63.66
CA ALA A 128 28.17 54.15 -64.36
C ALA A 128 28.47 55.51 -65.03
N PRO A 129 29.70 55.68 -65.60
CA PRO A 129 29.76 55.57 -67.06
C PRO A 129 30.98 54.82 -67.66
N SER A 130 30.74 54.24 -68.83
CA SER A 130 31.65 53.90 -69.96
C SER A 130 33.18 53.70 -69.74
N GLY A 131 33.67 52.50 -70.10
CA GLY A 131 35.08 52.23 -70.42
C GLY A 131 35.30 50.77 -70.86
N ALA A 132 36.10 50.50 -71.91
CA ALA A 132 36.29 49.17 -72.52
C ALA A 132 37.61 49.12 -73.34
N PRO A 133 38.07 47.94 -73.85
CA PRO A 133 38.20 46.64 -73.17
C PRO A 133 39.54 45.89 -73.46
N ALA A 134 40.01 45.03 -72.54
CA ALA A 134 41.06 43.99 -72.74
C ALA A 134 41.20 43.14 -71.44
N THR A 135 41.64 41.86 -71.37
CA THR A 135 41.80 40.73 -72.31
C THR A 135 41.82 39.41 -71.50
N ALA A 136 41.85 38.24 -72.17
CA ALA A 136 41.96 36.85 -71.67
C ALA A 136 42.86 36.62 -70.41
N SER A 137 42.69 35.56 -69.59
CA SER A 137 42.75 34.13 -69.99
C SER A 137 42.26 33.12 -68.92
N ALA A 138 42.13 31.86 -69.32
CA ALA A 138 42.07 30.63 -68.48
C ALA A 138 43.10 29.61 -69.07
N PRO A 139 43.11 28.26 -68.81
CA PRO A 139 42.38 27.42 -67.85
C PRO A 139 43.29 26.33 -67.17
N VAL A 140 42.71 25.20 -66.69
CA VAL A 140 43.35 23.91 -66.31
C VAL A 140 44.12 23.91 -64.97
N GLY A 141 44.09 22.89 -64.10
CA GLY A 141 43.41 21.57 -64.05
C GLY A 141 43.88 20.84 -62.76
N ALA A 142 43.86 19.52 -62.56
CA ALA A 142 43.00 18.41 -63.01
C ALA A 142 43.52 17.10 -62.33
N ALA A 143 42.63 16.19 -61.94
CA ALA A 143 42.94 14.83 -61.40
C ALA A 143 43.79 14.74 -60.10
N ALA A 144 44.13 13.55 -59.59
CA ALA A 144 43.29 12.52 -58.93
C ALA A 144 44.16 11.29 -58.54
N ARG A 145 43.63 10.37 -57.70
CA ARG A 145 44.21 9.03 -57.35
C ARG A 145 45.46 9.10 -56.42
N ASN A 146 45.87 8.09 -55.65
CA ASN A 146 45.27 6.82 -55.16
C ASN A 146 46.10 6.29 -53.95
N ALA A 147 45.78 5.08 -53.48
CA ALA A 147 46.65 4.13 -52.74
C ALA A 147 46.72 4.21 -51.20
N ASP A 148 45.92 3.37 -50.56
CA ASP A 148 46.34 2.17 -49.83
C ASP A 148 47.60 2.21 -48.94
N GLY A 149 47.41 1.87 -47.66
CA GLY A 149 48.45 1.49 -46.70
C GLY A 149 47.84 0.74 -45.52
N ALA A 150 48.25 -0.51 -45.30
CA ALA A 150 47.64 -1.43 -44.33
C ALA A 150 48.62 -1.89 -43.23
N THR A 151 48.10 -2.65 -42.26
CA THR A 151 48.81 -3.24 -41.08
C THR A 151 49.19 -2.22 -39.99
N THR A 152 49.31 -2.55 -38.70
CA THR A 152 49.23 -3.83 -37.95
C THR A 152 48.33 -3.70 -36.69
N ALA A 153 47.96 -4.83 -36.07
CA ALA A 153 47.49 -4.91 -34.67
C ALA A 153 48.53 -5.64 -33.80
N PRO A 154 48.45 -5.63 -32.44
CA PRO A 154 47.70 -6.73 -31.80
C PRO A 154 47.04 -6.45 -30.43
N ALA A 155 46.18 -7.40 -30.03
CA ALA A 155 45.87 -7.87 -28.66
C ALA A 155 45.22 -6.93 -27.60
N GLY A 156 44.03 -7.34 -27.16
CA GLY A 156 43.35 -6.91 -25.92
C GLY A 156 42.04 -7.67 -25.77
N ALA A 157 41.88 -8.48 -24.71
CA ALA A 157 40.82 -9.51 -24.63
C ALA A 157 39.68 -9.16 -23.66
N ALA A 158 38.45 -9.61 -23.95
CA ALA A 158 37.63 -10.48 -23.08
C ALA A 158 36.15 -10.64 -23.55
N GLY A 159 35.61 -11.85 -23.41
CA GLY A 159 34.19 -12.11 -23.04
C GLY A 159 33.07 -11.93 -24.08
N GLY A 160 32.58 -13.05 -24.65
CA GLY A 160 31.23 -13.14 -25.25
C GLY A 160 30.15 -13.45 -24.19
N LEU A 161 28.88 -13.05 -24.39
CA LEU A 161 27.82 -13.76 -25.16
C LEU A 161 26.96 -14.71 -24.27
N PRO A 162 25.70 -15.06 -24.63
CA PRO A 162 24.76 -14.45 -25.59
C PRO A 162 23.35 -14.21 -24.97
N ALA A 163 22.34 -13.94 -25.82
CA ALA A 163 20.92 -13.99 -25.48
C ALA A 163 20.13 -14.87 -26.48
N ALA A 164 19.05 -15.51 -26.01
CA ALA A 164 17.97 -16.14 -26.79
C ALA A 164 16.69 -16.13 -25.90
N LEU A 165 15.44 -15.93 -26.33
CA LEU A 165 14.65 -16.24 -27.55
C LEU A 165 13.94 -17.61 -27.56
N ALA A 166 12.61 -17.54 -27.71
CA ALA A 166 11.63 -18.63 -27.94
C ALA A 166 11.46 -19.68 -26.80
N ASP A 167 10.37 -20.45 -26.71
CA ASP A 167 9.16 -20.52 -27.57
C ASP A 167 7.88 -20.84 -26.77
N ASN A 168 6.74 -20.87 -27.45
CA ASN A 168 5.43 -21.30 -26.96
C ASN A 168 5.32 -22.83 -26.94
N SER A 169 4.51 -23.37 -26.00
CA SER A 169 3.73 -24.58 -26.23
C SER A 169 2.60 -24.72 -25.22
N ALA A 170 1.41 -25.04 -25.72
CA ALA A 170 0.28 -25.55 -24.96
C ALA A 170 -0.24 -26.82 -25.66
N PRO A 171 -0.76 -27.80 -24.93
CA PRO A 171 -1.69 -28.79 -25.48
C PRO A 171 -3.14 -28.46 -25.08
N ALA A 172 -4.10 -29.01 -25.81
CA ALA A 172 -5.53 -28.79 -25.61
C ALA A 172 -6.32 -30.13 -25.60
N ALA A 173 -7.58 -30.02 -25.18
CA ALA A 173 -8.68 -30.96 -25.41
C ALA A 173 -8.65 -32.35 -24.74
N ALA A 174 -9.60 -32.55 -23.82
CA ALA A 174 -10.45 -33.74 -23.72
C ALA A 174 -11.81 -33.29 -23.16
N ALA A 175 -12.93 -33.90 -23.56
CA ALA A 175 -14.27 -33.42 -23.19
C ALA A 175 -15.36 -34.51 -23.14
N THR A 176 -16.16 -34.49 -22.06
CA THR A 176 -17.48 -35.18 -21.89
C THR A 176 -17.45 -36.72 -21.88
N PRO A 177 -18.54 -37.45 -21.50
CA PRO A 177 -19.86 -36.98 -21.03
C PRO A 177 -20.38 -37.60 -19.70
N ASN A 178 -21.48 -36.99 -19.22
CA ASN A 178 -22.61 -37.52 -18.43
C ASN A 178 -22.51 -38.83 -17.61
N GLY A 179 -22.96 -38.76 -16.36
CA GLY A 179 -23.43 -39.92 -15.59
C GLY A 179 -24.44 -39.50 -14.52
N ALA A 180 -25.74 -39.72 -14.77
CA ALA A 180 -26.80 -39.55 -13.77
C ALA A 180 -27.20 -40.92 -13.19
N GLY A 181 -27.47 -40.99 -11.88
CA GLY A 181 -27.86 -42.23 -11.21
C GLY A 181 -28.58 -41.99 -9.89
N THR A 182 -29.83 -42.40 -9.80
CA THR A 182 -30.71 -42.20 -8.63
C THR A 182 -31.12 -43.52 -7.97
N ALA A 183 -30.74 -43.70 -6.70
CA ALA A 183 -31.34 -44.61 -5.71
C ALA A 183 -30.96 -44.06 -4.32
N VAL A 184 -31.82 -43.85 -3.31
CA VAL A 184 -33.18 -44.31 -2.96
C VAL A 184 -33.26 -45.73 -2.38
N ALA A 185 -33.81 -45.82 -1.15
CA ALA A 185 -34.20 -47.01 -0.38
C ALA A 185 -33.08 -47.93 0.17
N SER A 186 -33.22 -48.62 1.31
CA SER A 186 -34.14 -48.45 2.47
C SER A 186 -33.73 -49.38 3.64
N GLY A 187 -33.93 -48.93 4.89
CA GLY A 187 -33.99 -49.79 6.09
C GLY A 187 -32.66 -50.33 6.64
N SER A 188 -32.62 -50.94 7.84
CA SER A 188 -33.68 -51.08 8.86
C SER A 188 -33.14 -51.31 10.28
N VAL A 189 -33.91 -50.86 11.28
CA VAL A 189 -33.61 -50.78 12.72
C VAL A 189 -33.47 -52.14 13.46
N LYS A 190 -32.53 -52.20 14.42
CA LYS A 190 -32.65 -52.81 15.78
C LYS A 190 -31.48 -52.30 16.65
N ALA A 191 -31.59 -51.74 17.87
CA ALA A 191 -32.55 -51.75 19.00
C ALA A 191 -32.22 -52.76 20.12
N GLY A 192 -32.31 -52.28 21.37
CA GLY A 192 -31.81 -52.87 22.63
C GLY A 192 -30.78 -51.93 23.29
N ASP A 193 -31.19 -50.97 24.14
CA ASP A 193 -31.51 -51.07 25.59
C ASP A 193 -30.26 -51.01 26.48
N ALA A 194 -30.17 -50.27 27.60
CA ALA A 194 -31.01 -49.21 28.22
C ALA A 194 -30.08 -48.42 29.23
N THR A 195 -30.43 -47.55 30.20
CA THR A 195 -31.67 -47.16 30.94
C THR A 195 -31.56 -45.72 31.49
N GLY A 196 -32.68 -45.02 31.72
CA GLY A 196 -32.79 -43.81 32.59
C GLY A 196 -32.51 -42.45 31.90
N GLU A 197 -33.18 -41.34 32.24
CA GLU A 197 -34.29 -41.13 33.19
C GLU A 197 -35.11 -39.85 32.82
N ALA A 198 -36.38 -39.74 33.27
CA ALA A 198 -37.34 -38.60 33.25
C ALA A 198 -37.49 -37.70 31.96
N VAL A 199 -38.63 -37.58 31.26
CA VAL A 199 -40.01 -37.13 31.65
C VAL A 199 -40.03 -35.64 32.04
N THR A 200 -40.75 -34.67 31.43
CA THR A 200 -41.83 -34.57 30.38
C THR A 200 -41.66 -33.19 29.65
N ALA A 201 -41.98 -32.95 28.36
CA ALA A 201 -43.29 -32.95 27.65
C ALA A 201 -44.35 -31.98 28.26
N ALA A 202 -45.13 -31.15 27.56
CA ALA A 202 -45.24 -30.76 26.13
C ALA A 202 -45.68 -29.24 26.10
N ALA A 203 -46.34 -28.58 25.13
CA ALA A 203 -47.05 -28.93 23.88
C ALA A 203 -47.17 -27.69 22.94
N ASP A 204 -47.99 -27.77 21.88
CA ASP A 204 -48.20 -26.77 20.82
C ASP A 204 -49.02 -25.51 21.21
N GLY A 205 -49.02 -24.49 20.32
CA GLY A 205 -49.99 -23.38 20.37
C GLY A 205 -49.78 -22.24 19.36
N VAL A 206 -50.42 -22.31 18.18
CA VAL A 206 -50.48 -21.19 17.20
C VAL A 206 -51.81 -20.45 17.34
N VAL A 207 -51.79 -19.11 17.51
CA VAL A 207 -52.97 -18.24 17.38
C VAL A 207 -52.61 -16.91 16.70
N THR A 208 -53.42 -16.49 15.74
CA THR A 208 -53.38 -15.17 15.07
C THR A 208 -54.46 -14.24 15.62
N ALA A 209 -54.18 -12.95 15.85
CA ALA A 209 -55.22 -11.93 16.04
C ALA A 209 -54.76 -10.50 15.69
N THR A 210 -55.71 -9.64 15.31
CA THR A 210 -55.52 -8.23 14.94
C THR A 210 -56.51 -7.33 15.68
N ALA A 211 -56.06 -6.18 16.21
CA ALA A 211 -56.80 -4.95 16.58
C ALA A 211 -55.84 -4.06 17.41
N GLY A 212 -56.02 -2.75 17.60
CA GLY A 212 -57.04 -1.81 17.12
C GLY A 212 -56.72 -0.38 17.65
N GLY A 213 -57.49 0.65 17.26
CA GLY A 213 -57.33 2.01 17.81
C GLY A 213 -57.85 2.15 19.26
N THR A 214 -57.96 3.33 19.88
CA THR A 214 -57.94 4.72 19.37
C THR A 214 -57.63 5.73 20.50
N GLY A 215 -57.17 6.95 20.19
CA GLY A 215 -57.14 8.08 21.13
C GLY A 215 -56.73 9.39 20.45
N ALA A 216 -57.39 10.52 20.75
CA ALA A 216 -57.26 11.76 19.95
C ALA A 216 -57.45 13.08 20.72
N ALA A 217 -56.71 14.12 20.26
CA ALA A 217 -56.90 15.57 20.45
C ALA A 217 -56.05 16.25 19.33
N VAL A 218 -56.44 17.23 18.50
CA VAL A 218 -57.37 18.39 18.60
C VAL A 218 -56.86 19.46 19.57
N ALA A 219 -56.67 20.74 19.24
CA ALA A 219 -57.03 21.62 18.11
C ALA A 219 -55.76 22.15 17.36
N ASP A 220 -55.72 22.68 16.12
CA ASP A 220 -56.51 23.72 15.40
C ASP A 220 -56.27 25.16 15.94
N GLY A 221 -55.98 26.21 15.15
CA GLY A 221 -55.74 26.30 13.70
C GLY A 221 -55.43 27.72 13.15
N GLY A 222 -55.05 27.81 11.87
CA GLY A 222 -54.96 29.04 11.01
C GLY A 222 -53.92 30.14 11.38
N ALA A 223 -53.77 31.25 10.62
CA ALA A 223 -53.84 31.50 9.17
C ALA A 223 -53.53 33.00 8.86
N ASN A 224 -52.75 33.31 7.79
CA ASN A 224 -52.48 34.67 7.26
C ASN A 224 -51.75 35.66 8.22
N ALA A 225 -51.11 36.76 7.79
CA ALA A 225 -51.29 37.58 6.58
C ALA A 225 -49.99 38.24 6.05
N VAL A 226 -50.11 38.97 4.93
CA VAL A 226 -49.06 39.78 4.28
C VAL A 226 -49.44 41.27 4.32
N ALA A 227 -48.51 42.17 4.65
CA ALA A 227 -48.67 43.61 4.43
C ALA A 227 -47.31 44.36 4.31
N ASN A 228 -47.29 45.45 3.54
CA ASN A 228 -46.10 46.20 3.14
C ASN A 228 -45.69 47.30 4.12
N GLY A 229 -44.37 47.51 4.29
CA GLY A 229 -43.67 48.73 3.84
C GLY A 229 -43.79 50.05 4.62
N ALA A 230 -42.67 50.77 4.71
CA ALA A 230 -42.59 52.23 4.79
C ALA A 230 -41.21 52.73 4.31
N VAL A 231 -41.17 53.86 3.63
CA VAL A 231 -39.94 54.57 3.20
C VAL A 231 -39.90 55.95 3.85
N LYS A 232 -38.70 56.42 4.24
CA LYS A 232 -38.39 57.86 4.36
C LYS A 232 -36.95 58.15 3.91
N GLY A 233 -36.79 59.21 3.12
CA GLY A 233 -35.51 59.83 2.74
C GLY A 233 -35.36 61.23 3.37
N VAL A 234 -34.84 62.20 2.59
CA VAL A 234 -34.51 63.61 2.96
C VAL A 234 -33.17 63.72 3.74
N GLU A 235 -32.11 64.40 3.26
CA GLU A 235 -31.86 65.06 1.96
C GLU A 235 -30.34 65.21 1.66
N GLY A 236 -29.98 65.94 0.59
CA GLY A 236 -28.60 66.40 0.28
C GLY A 236 -28.17 67.68 1.03
N PRO A 237 -27.33 68.59 0.46
CA PRO A 237 -27.11 68.88 -0.97
C PRO A 237 -25.65 68.66 -1.44
N ALA A 238 -25.27 69.23 -2.61
CA ALA A 238 -24.01 68.98 -3.31
C ALA A 238 -23.37 70.26 -3.91
N GLU A 239 -22.05 70.20 -4.16
CA GLU A 239 -21.23 71.06 -5.03
C GLU A 239 -19.96 70.26 -5.40
N GLY A 240 -19.26 70.46 -6.53
CA GLY A 240 -19.54 71.38 -7.65
C GLY A 240 -18.27 71.90 -8.34
N ALA A 241 -17.54 71.08 -9.11
CA ALA A 241 -16.37 71.54 -9.89
C ALA A 241 -16.10 70.68 -11.16
N THR A 242 -15.55 71.31 -12.21
CA THR A 242 -15.25 70.73 -13.52
C THR A 242 -13.75 70.53 -13.77
N GLY A 243 -13.38 69.60 -14.65
CA GLY A 243 -12.00 69.37 -15.10
C GLY A 243 -11.97 68.63 -16.44
N GLU A 244 -11.20 69.14 -17.41
CA GLU A 244 -11.36 68.86 -18.84
C GLU A 244 -10.79 67.52 -19.35
N ALA A 245 -11.04 67.23 -20.62
CA ALA A 245 -10.69 65.97 -21.29
C ALA A 245 -9.23 65.91 -21.79
N GLY A 246 -8.65 64.71 -21.76
CA GLY A 246 -7.35 64.40 -22.36
C GLY A 246 -7.39 63.07 -23.12
N VAL A 247 -7.78 63.10 -24.41
CA VAL A 247 -7.88 61.88 -25.24
C VAL A 247 -6.50 61.45 -25.72
N GLY A 248 -5.79 60.68 -24.89
CA GLY A 248 -4.53 60.02 -25.22
C GLY A 248 -4.73 58.53 -25.52
N GLY A 249 -5.06 58.20 -26.78
CA GLY A 249 -5.35 56.83 -27.21
C GLY A 249 -4.12 55.91 -27.26
N VAL A 250 -3.59 55.50 -26.11
CA VAL A 250 -2.59 54.42 -26.04
C VAL A 250 -3.30 53.09 -26.27
N VAL A 251 -3.09 52.51 -27.46
CA VAL A 251 -3.48 51.12 -27.74
C VAL A 251 -2.58 50.20 -26.93
N GLY A 252 -2.97 49.94 -25.68
CA GLY A 252 -2.29 48.99 -24.82
C GLY A 252 -2.40 47.60 -25.41
N SER A 253 -1.30 47.08 -25.96
CA SER A 253 -1.17 45.66 -26.25
C SER A 253 -1.47 44.89 -24.96
N GLU A 254 -2.44 43.97 -24.97
CA GLU A 254 -2.82 43.22 -23.78
C GLU A 254 -1.58 42.52 -23.20
N GLY A 255 -1.16 42.99 -22.03
CA GLY A 255 0.12 42.64 -21.46
C GLY A 255 0.13 41.20 -20.97
N ALA A 256 0.58 40.28 -21.82
CA ALA A 256 1.06 38.97 -21.39
C ALA A 256 2.12 39.21 -20.31
N GLY A 257 1.72 39.02 -19.04
CA GLY A 257 2.50 39.45 -17.88
C GLY A 257 3.92 38.88 -17.88
N PRO A 258 4.92 39.62 -17.36
CA PRO A 258 6.33 39.31 -17.54
C PRO A 258 6.63 37.83 -17.23
N ALA A 259 7.13 37.13 -18.24
CA ALA A 259 7.28 35.69 -18.22
C ALA A 259 8.02 35.21 -16.96
N PRO A 260 7.56 34.14 -16.29
CA PRO A 260 8.14 33.72 -15.02
C PRO A 260 9.63 33.42 -15.21
N SER A 261 10.48 34.04 -14.39
CA SER A 261 11.93 33.89 -14.52
C SER A 261 12.31 32.43 -14.60
N ARG A 262 13.28 32.10 -15.45
CA ARG A 262 13.65 30.71 -15.77
C ARG A 262 13.89 29.82 -14.55
N ARG A 263 14.45 30.40 -13.47
CA ARG A 263 14.60 29.77 -12.15
C ARG A 263 13.26 29.37 -11.50
N LEU A 264 12.24 30.23 -11.58
CA LEU A 264 10.89 29.98 -11.11
C LEU A 264 10.15 28.97 -11.99
N PHE A 265 10.32 29.03 -13.32
CA PHE A 265 9.78 28.02 -14.24
C PHE A 265 10.32 26.62 -13.90
N VAL A 266 11.64 26.46 -13.81
CA VAL A 266 12.28 25.18 -13.43
C VAL A 266 11.86 24.73 -12.03
N ALA A 267 11.74 25.65 -11.06
CA ALA A 267 11.24 25.30 -9.72
C ALA A 267 9.80 24.76 -9.75
N ARG A 268 8.91 25.37 -10.53
CA ARG A 268 7.53 24.92 -10.70
C ARG A 268 7.44 23.59 -11.46
N ALA A 269 8.22 23.41 -12.52
CA ALA A 269 8.27 22.17 -13.28
C ALA A 269 8.72 20.97 -12.41
N VAL A 270 9.79 21.15 -11.63
CA VAL A 270 10.26 20.12 -10.68
C VAL A 270 9.24 19.85 -9.58
N ALA A 271 8.62 20.90 -9.00
CA ALA A 271 7.60 20.73 -7.96
C ALA A 271 6.35 19.98 -8.48
N VAL A 272 5.80 20.37 -9.64
CA VAL A 272 4.65 19.71 -10.26
C VAL A 272 4.97 18.27 -10.64
N GLY A 273 6.14 18.01 -11.24
CA GLY A 273 6.59 16.66 -11.56
C GLY A 273 6.73 15.77 -10.32
N ALA A 274 7.37 16.28 -9.25
CA ALA A 274 7.52 15.54 -8.01
C ALA A 274 6.17 15.27 -7.32
N THR A 275 5.26 16.24 -7.31
CA THR A 275 3.89 16.04 -6.78
C THR A 275 3.10 15.03 -7.60
N ALA A 276 3.19 15.05 -8.94
CA ALA A 276 2.53 14.08 -9.79
C ALA A 276 3.06 12.65 -9.59
N VAL A 277 4.40 12.48 -9.53
CA VAL A 277 5.04 11.19 -9.26
C VAL A 277 4.66 10.67 -7.87
N ALA A 278 4.71 11.51 -6.83
CA ALA A 278 4.37 11.11 -5.47
C ALA A 278 2.89 10.74 -5.32
N ALA A 279 1.97 11.57 -5.84
CA ALA A 279 0.54 11.29 -5.81
C ALA A 279 0.17 10.03 -6.63
N GLY A 280 0.80 9.83 -7.79
CA GLY A 280 0.64 8.61 -8.58
C GLY A 280 1.15 7.35 -7.86
N THR A 281 2.29 7.46 -7.18
CA THR A 281 2.87 6.35 -6.40
C THR A 281 2.01 5.98 -5.20
N VAL A 282 1.56 6.97 -4.43
CA VAL A 282 0.63 6.76 -3.31
C VAL A 282 -0.71 6.21 -3.81
N GLY A 283 -1.29 6.78 -4.86
CA GLY A 283 -2.56 6.31 -5.43
C GLY A 283 -2.50 4.87 -5.94
N TYR A 284 -1.43 4.49 -6.64
CA TYR A 284 -1.17 3.10 -7.03
C TYR A 284 -1.02 2.16 -5.82
N GLY A 285 -0.29 2.60 -4.79
CA GLY A 285 -0.09 1.82 -3.57
C GLY A 285 -1.38 1.64 -2.76
N THR A 286 -2.22 2.66 -2.66
CA THR A 286 -3.55 2.58 -2.02
C THR A 286 -4.51 1.72 -2.82
N TYR A 287 -4.55 1.87 -4.15
CA TYR A 287 -5.34 0.98 -5.00
C TYR A 287 -4.91 -0.49 -4.84
N THR A 288 -3.61 -0.74 -4.69
CA THR A 288 -3.03 -2.08 -4.46
C THR A 288 -3.45 -2.69 -3.12
N VAL A 289 -3.60 -1.90 -2.05
CA VAL A 289 -4.16 -2.37 -0.77
C VAL A 289 -5.68 -2.55 -0.85
N LEU A 290 -6.40 -1.53 -1.33
CA LEU A 290 -7.86 -1.51 -1.32
C LEU A 290 -8.48 -2.63 -2.17
N ARG A 291 -7.88 -3.01 -3.29
CA ARG A 291 -8.37 -4.13 -4.12
C ARG A 291 -8.30 -5.50 -3.43
N GLY A 292 -7.49 -5.64 -2.38
CA GLY A 292 -7.26 -6.90 -1.66
C GLY A 292 -6.01 -7.67 -2.12
N PRO A 293 -5.62 -8.71 -1.34
CA PRO A 293 -4.38 -9.48 -1.55
C PRO A 293 -4.34 -10.26 -2.87
N ARG A 294 -3.13 -10.58 -3.31
CA ARG A 294 -2.89 -11.53 -4.41
C ARG A 294 -2.72 -12.94 -3.87
N VAL A 295 -3.31 -13.94 -4.53
CA VAL A 295 -3.00 -15.35 -4.22
C VAL A 295 -1.59 -15.67 -4.68
N LYS A 296 -0.78 -16.24 -3.79
CA LYS A 296 0.48 -16.93 -4.10
C LYS A 296 0.34 -18.44 -3.92
N ARG A 297 1.26 -19.19 -4.52
CA ARG A 297 1.42 -20.63 -4.34
C ARG A 297 2.91 -20.95 -4.22
N ILE A 298 3.27 -21.75 -3.23
CA ILE A 298 4.59 -22.38 -3.10
C ILE A 298 4.42 -23.84 -2.68
N THR A 299 5.39 -24.67 -3.03
CA THR A 299 5.46 -26.07 -2.60
C THR A 299 6.66 -26.22 -1.66
N VAL A 300 6.46 -26.76 -0.46
CA VAL A 300 7.50 -26.91 0.56
C VAL A 300 7.78 -28.40 0.80
N PRO A 301 8.98 -28.90 0.46
CA PRO A 301 9.35 -30.30 0.70
C PRO A 301 9.69 -30.53 2.18
N LEU A 302 9.05 -31.53 2.79
CA LEU A 302 9.27 -31.92 4.19
C LEU A 302 9.70 -33.38 4.28
N ALA A 303 10.86 -33.64 4.88
CA ALA A 303 11.49 -34.98 4.95
C ALA A 303 10.70 -35.99 5.81
N LYS A 304 10.01 -35.49 6.84
CA LYS A 304 9.20 -36.27 7.77
C LYS A 304 7.76 -36.52 7.30
N LEU A 305 7.28 -35.77 6.30
CA LEU A 305 5.88 -35.82 5.86
C LEU A 305 5.58 -37.16 5.15
N PRO A 306 4.52 -37.90 5.53
CA PRO A 306 4.15 -39.16 4.88
C PRO A 306 3.49 -38.92 3.52
N ARG A 307 3.48 -39.96 2.66
CA ARG A 307 2.85 -39.90 1.32
C ARG A 307 1.40 -39.43 1.36
N GLY A 308 0.62 -39.87 2.35
CA GLY A 308 -0.79 -39.51 2.51
C GLY A 308 -1.08 -38.03 2.84
N ALA A 309 -0.05 -37.23 3.11
CA ALA A 309 -0.16 -35.78 3.32
C ALA A 309 0.57 -34.97 2.22
N HIS A 310 1.08 -35.61 1.17
CA HIS A 310 1.58 -34.92 -0.01
C HIS A 310 0.43 -34.17 -0.72
N GLY A 311 0.63 -32.90 -1.05
CA GLY A 311 -0.40 -32.05 -1.66
C GLY A 311 -1.38 -31.42 -0.66
N PHE A 312 -1.12 -31.51 0.65
CA PHE A 312 -1.90 -30.83 1.68
C PHE A 312 -1.69 -29.30 1.57
N ARG A 313 -2.77 -28.52 1.45
CA ARG A 313 -2.68 -27.08 1.15
C ARG A 313 -3.13 -26.21 2.32
N ILE A 314 -2.18 -25.54 2.95
CA ILE A 314 -2.40 -24.53 3.99
C ILE A 314 -2.56 -23.16 3.33
N ALA A 315 -3.69 -22.48 3.52
CA ALA A 315 -3.83 -21.06 3.20
C ALA A 315 -3.31 -20.21 4.37
N VAL A 316 -2.12 -19.64 4.17
CA VAL A 316 -1.45 -18.72 5.11
C VAL A 316 -1.89 -17.29 4.81
N VAL A 317 -2.36 -16.61 5.85
CA VAL A 317 -2.70 -15.19 5.86
C VAL A 317 -2.21 -14.56 7.17
N SER A 318 -1.79 -13.31 7.11
CA SER A 318 -1.26 -12.54 8.24
C SER A 318 -1.46 -11.04 7.94
N ASP A 319 -1.13 -10.18 8.89
CA ASP A 319 -1.07 -8.72 8.75
C ASP A 319 -2.36 -8.14 8.10
N ILE A 320 -3.53 -8.54 8.59
CA ILE A 320 -4.83 -8.13 8.06
C ILE A 320 -5.16 -6.68 8.50
N HIS A 321 -4.68 -6.26 9.68
CA HIS A 321 -4.86 -4.91 10.26
C HIS A 321 -6.26 -4.34 10.09
N LEU A 322 -7.27 -5.05 10.62
CA LEU A 322 -8.60 -4.48 10.76
C LEU A 322 -8.51 -3.24 11.64
N GLY A 323 -9.05 -2.11 11.19
CA GLY A 323 -8.79 -0.84 11.87
C GLY A 323 -9.61 0.34 11.32
N PRO A 324 -9.24 1.58 11.68
CA PRO A 324 -9.97 2.78 11.27
C PRO A 324 -10.17 2.94 9.75
N ILE A 325 -9.26 2.36 8.96
CA ILE A 325 -9.27 2.38 7.49
C ILE A 325 -9.78 1.04 6.91
N LEU A 326 -9.16 -0.08 7.28
CA LEU A 326 -9.49 -1.41 6.75
C LEU A 326 -10.59 -2.07 7.60
N GLY A 327 -11.84 -1.71 7.34
CA GLY A 327 -13.01 -2.32 8.01
C GLY A 327 -13.52 -3.59 7.33
N ARG A 328 -14.70 -4.07 7.77
CA ARG A 328 -15.41 -5.31 7.37
C ARG A 328 -15.34 -5.72 5.89
N ALA A 329 -15.31 -4.75 4.98
CA ALA A 329 -15.22 -5.01 3.54
C ALA A 329 -13.85 -5.57 3.13
N HIS A 330 -12.75 -5.18 3.80
CA HIS A 330 -11.43 -5.76 3.61
C HIS A 330 -11.42 -7.22 4.07
N THR A 331 -11.85 -7.50 5.31
CA THR A 331 -12.00 -8.85 5.88
C THR A 331 -12.72 -9.79 4.92
N ARG A 332 -13.86 -9.34 4.36
CA ARG A 332 -14.63 -10.15 3.41
C ARG A 332 -13.81 -10.48 2.15
N ARG A 333 -13.11 -9.51 1.55
CA ARG A 333 -12.25 -9.77 0.37
C ARG A 333 -11.10 -10.72 0.69
N VAL A 334 -10.54 -10.67 1.90
CA VAL A 334 -9.51 -11.62 2.36
C VAL A 334 -10.10 -13.03 2.45
N VAL A 335 -11.24 -13.21 3.11
CA VAL A 335 -11.94 -14.50 3.25
C VAL A 335 -12.39 -15.07 1.90
N GLU A 336 -12.97 -14.25 1.02
CA GLU A 336 -13.30 -14.62 -0.37
C GLU A 336 -12.06 -15.07 -1.15
N THR A 337 -10.90 -14.43 -0.92
CA THR A 337 -9.63 -14.79 -1.56
C THR A 337 -9.06 -16.10 -1.01
N VAL A 338 -9.12 -16.33 0.30
CA VAL A 338 -8.72 -17.59 0.96
C VAL A 338 -9.59 -18.74 0.46
N ASN A 339 -10.91 -18.65 0.59
CA ASN A 339 -11.84 -19.71 0.22
C ASN A 339 -11.75 -20.09 -1.27
N ARG A 340 -11.54 -19.12 -2.16
CA ARG A 340 -11.29 -19.35 -3.60
C ARG A 340 -10.08 -20.24 -3.90
N THR A 341 -9.21 -20.48 -2.93
CA THR A 341 -8.08 -21.40 -3.10
C THR A 341 -8.41 -22.85 -2.76
N ASN A 342 -9.61 -23.10 -2.20
CA ASN A 342 -10.09 -24.40 -1.70
C ASN A 342 -9.07 -25.10 -0.77
N PRO A 343 -8.62 -24.45 0.32
CA PRO A 343 -7.54 -24.97 1.16
C PRO A 343 -8.01 -26.13 2.04
N ASP A 344 -7.05 -26.98 2.43
CA ASP A 344 -7.29 -28.04 3.41
C ASP A 344 -7.24 -27.50 4.84
N LEU A 345 -6.52 -26.41 5.08
CA LEU A 345 -6.43 -25.72 6.38
C LEU A 345 -6.21 -24.20 6.16
N VAL A 346 -6.79 -23.34 7.02
CA VAL A 346 -6.43 -21.90 7.07
C VAL A 346 -5.54 -21.63 8.29
N ALA A 347 -4.45 -20.90 8.09
CA ALA A 347 -3.58 -20.40 9.15
C ALA A 347 -3.59 -18.86 9.13
N VAL A 348 -4.14 -18.25 10.18
CA VAL A 348 -4.14 -16.80 10.42
C VAL A 348 -3.01 -16.51 11.42
N VAL A 349 -1.93 -15.89 10.94
CA VAL A 349 -0.64 -15.87 11.65
C VAL A 349 -0.35 -14.48 12.22
N GLY A 350 -1.16 -14.05 13.19
CA GLY A 350 -1.04 -12.77 13.89
C GLY A 350 -1.41 -11.51 13.08
N ASP A 351 -1.48 -10.39 13.81
CA ASP A 351 -1.77 -9.03 13.34
C ASP A 351 -3.09 -8.96 12.54
N LEU A 352 -4.15 -9.42 13.18
CA LEU A 352 -5.51 -9.32 12.68
C LEU A 352 -6.04 -7.88 12.79
N VAL A 353 -5.62 -7.09 13.80
CA VAL A 353 -6.32 -5.87 14.24
C VAL A 353 -5.40 -4.69 14.59
N ASP A 354 -5.96 -3.48 14.62
CA ASP A 354 -5.34 -2.22 15.09
C ASP A 354 -6.25 -1.51 16.13
N GLY A 355 -6.92 -2.25 17.03
CA GLY A 355 -7.86 -1.69 18.01
C GLY A 355 -8.74 -2.74 18.72
N SER A 356 -9.60 -2.31 19.65
CA SER A 356 -10.36 -3.20 20.56
C SER A 356 -11.50 -3.98 19.90
N VAL A 357 -11.94 -5.06 20.55
CA VAL A 357 -13.11 -5.86 20.11
C VAL A 357 -14.39 -5.02 20.06
N ALA A 358 -14.54 -4.04 20.96
CA ALA A 358 -15.68 -3.14 20.97
C ALA A 358 -15.84 -2.31 19.67
N ASP A 359 -14.73 -1.81 19.11
CA ASP A 359 -14.74 -1.01 17.88
C ASP A 359 -14.70 -1.86 16.60
N LEU A 360 -14.00 -3.00 16.63
CA LEU A 360 -13.64 -3.78 15.43
C LEU A 360 -14.23 -5.18 15.37
N GLY A 361 -14.85 -5.70 16.43
CA GLY A 361 -15.53 -7.00 16.45
C GLY A 361 -16.54 -7.20 15.29
N PRO A 362 -17.33 -6.18 14.89
CA PRO A 362 -18.19 -6.22 13.70
C PRO A 362 -17.44 -6.21 12.35
N ALA A 363 -16.18 -5.75 12.34
CA ALA A 363 -15.29 -5.84 11.17
C ALA A 363 -14.68 -7.24 11.02
N ALA A 364 -14.44 -7.94 12.13
CA ALA A 364 -13.93 -9.32 12.13
C ALA A 364 -14.99 -10.37 11.71
N GLU A 365 -16.29 -10.09 11.86
CA GLU A 365 -17.41 -11.00 11.52
C GLU A 365 -17.26 -11.87 10.24
N PRO A 366 -16.77 -11.37 9.08
CA PRO A 366 -16.61 -12.19 7.88
C PRO A 366 -15.70 -13.41 8.04
N LEU A 367 -14.83 -13.45 9.07
CA LEU A 367 -13.98 -14.60 9.37
C LEU A 367 -14.77 -15.90 9.62
N ARG A 368 -16.02 -15.82 10.10
CA ARG A 368 -16.94 -16.97 10.23
C ARG A 368 -17.22 -17.70 8.92
N ALA A 369 -16.95 -17.07 7.78
CA ALA A 369 -17.10 -17.69 6.47
C ALA A 369 -15.80 -18.36 5.96
N LEU A 370 -14.69 -18.36 6.71
CA LEU A 370 -13.50 -19.13 6.36
C LEU A 370 -13.83 -20.63 6.29
N SER A 371 -13.51 -21.26 5.16
CA SER A 371 -13.86 -22.65 4.91
C SER A 371 -12.64 -23.46 4.49
N ALA A 372 -12.31 -24.48 5.30
CA ALA A 372 -11.23 -25.42 5.06
C ALA A 372 -11.54 -26.77 5.73
N ARG A 373 -11.01 -27.85 5.15
CA ARG A 373 -11.34 -29.24 5.51
C ARG A 373 -10.96 -29.62 6.94
N HIS A 374 -9.90 -29.01 7.48
CA HIS A 374 -9.38 -29.18 8.83
C HIS A 374 -9.56 -27.93 9.70
N GLY A 375 -10.40 -26.98 9.26
CA GLY A 375 -10.71 -25.75 9.99
C GLY A 375 -9.67 -24.63 9.82
N SER A 376 -9.82 -23.62 10.68
CA SER A 376 -9.05 -22.37 10.66
C SER A 376 -8.35 -22.16 12.00
N TYR A 377 -7.07 -21.81 11.97
CA TYR A 377 -6.22 -21.66 13.16
C TYR A 377 -5.70 -20.23 13.29
N PHE A 378 -5.39 -19.83 14.51
CA PHE A 378 -4.91 -18.50 14.87
C PHE A 378 -3.72 -18.56 15.83
N VAL A 379 -2.77 -17.64 15.67
CA VAL A 379 -1.78 -17.26 16.70
C VAL A 379 -1.76 -15.74 16.80
N THR A 380 -1.42 -15.20 17.97
CA THR A 380 -1.26 -13.76 18.17
C THR A 380 -0.06 -13.21 17.40
N GLY A 381 -0.18 -11.96 16.94
CA GLY A 381 0.92 -11.07 16.60
C GLY A 381 1.07 -9.96 17.63
N ASN A 382 2.02 -9.05 17.43
CA ASN A 382 2.26 -7.99 18.41
C ASN A 382 1.11 -6.97 18.47
N HIS A 383 0.27 -6.88 17.44
CA HIS A 383 -0.88 -5.97 17.43
C HIS A 383 -2.05 -6.45 18.27
N GLU A 384 -2.21 -7.75 18.50
CA GLU A 384 -3.22 -8.25 19.45
C GLU A 384 -2.91 -7.79 20.87
N TYR A 385 -1.66 -7.89 21.32
CA TYR A 385 -1.21 -7.36 22.62
C TYR A 385 -1.37 -5.83 22.72
N TYR A 386 -1.17 -5.09 21.62
CA TYR A 386 -1.46 -3.65 21.59
C TYR A 386 -2.97 -3.31 21.60
N SER A 387 -3.85 -4.30 21.47
CA SER A 387 -5.30 -4.16 21.26
C SER A 387 -6.16 -4.88 22.29
N GLY A 388 -5.56 -5.53 23.29
CA GLY A 388 -6.22 -6.44 24.25
C GLY A 388 -6.24 -7.88 23.74
N ALA A 389 -5.14 -8.62 23.97
CA ALA A 389 -4.95 -9.96 23.39
C ALA A 389 -6.05 -10.95 23.81
N ASP A 390 -6.38 -11.01 25.10
CA ASP A 390 -7.37 -11.95 25.65
C ASP A 390 -8.75 -11.76 25.01
N GLU A 391 -9.24 -10.52 24.92
CA GLU A 391 -10.51 -10.20 24.24
C GLU A 391 -10.49 -10.68 22.78
N TRP A 392 -9.38 -10.48 22.07
CA TRP A 392 -9.24 -10.87 20.68
C TRP A 392 -9.13 -12.38 20.46
N VAL A 393 -8.45 -13.08 21.37
CA VAL A 393 -8.33 -14.54 21.39
C VAL A 393 -9.71 -15.20 21.58
N ASP A 394 -10.50 -14.72 22.55
CA ASP A 394 -11.90 -15.16 22.70
C ASP A 394 -12.76 -14.74 21.50
N ARG A 395 -12.56 -13.54 20.96
CA ARG A 395 -13.33 -13.06 19.82
C ARG A 395 -13.08 -13.87 18.54
N VAL A 396 -11.85 -14.34 18.27
CA VAL A 396 -11.62 -15.23 17.11
C VAL A 396 -12.13 -16.64 17.35
N ARG A 397 -12.15 -17.10 18.61
CA ARG A 397 -12.79 -18.35 19.06
C ARG A 397 -14.31 -18.33 18.82
N GLU A 398 -15.00 -17.23 19.14
CA GLU A 398 -16.42 -16.98 18.74
C GLU A 398 -16.67 -16.91 17.23
N LEU A 399 -15.63 -16.60 16.45
CA LEU A 399 -15.68 -16.52 14.99
C LEU A 399 -15.35 -17.87 14.32
N GLY A 400 -15.10 -18.93 15.11
CA GLY A 400 -14.87 -20.29 14.62
C GLY A 400 -13.42 -20.60 14.26
N LEU A 401 -12.46 -19.77 14.66
CA LEU A 401 -11.04 -20.06 14.57
C LEU A 401 -10.57 -20.78 15.85
N ARG A 402 -9.49 -21.55 15.75
CA ARG A 402 -8.80 -22.17 16.89
C ARG A 402 -7.51 -21.40 17.20
N PRO A 403 -7.46 -20.57 18.26
CA PRO A 403 -6.19 -20.12 18.85
C PRO A 403 -5.28 -21.31 19.18
N LEU A 404 -3.98 -21.14 19.01
CA LEU A 404 -2.94 -22.10 19.42
C LEU A 404 -1.98 -21.40 20.38
N GLU A 405 -2.44 -21.23 21.62
CA GLU A 405 -1.80 -20.38 22.64
C GLU A 405 -0.63 -21.11 23.32
N ASN A 406 0.51 -21.18 22.63
CA ASN A 406 1.60 -22.11 22.94
C ASN A 406 1.07 -23.56 23.03
N GLU A 407 0.37 -24.00 21.98
CA GLU A 407 -0.35 -25.29 21.88
C GLU A 407 -0.02 -26.03 20.58
N ARG A 408 -0.13 -27.37 20.58
CA ARG A 408 -0.08 -28.23 19.40
C ARG A 408 -1.35 -29.05 19.25
N THR A 409 -1.78 -29.22 18.00
CA THR A 409 -2.80 -30.19 17.62
C THR A 409 -2.26 -31.12 16.53
N GLU A 410 -2.56 -32.40 16.61
CA GLU A 410 -2.18 -33.36 15.57
C GLU A 410 -3.12 -33.27 14.37
N LEU A 411 -2.55 -33.30 13.17
CA LEU A 411 -3.26 -33.39 11.90
C LEU A 411 -2.88 -34.70 11.17
N PRO A 412 -3.60 -35.07 10.10
CA PRO A 412 -3.26 -36.24 9.29
C PRO A 412 -1.87 -36.12 8.65
N GLY A 413 -0.87 -36.74 9.29
CA GLY A 413 0.50 -36.86 8.80
C GLY A 413 1.49 -35.78 9.26
N PHE A 414 1.05 -34.76 10.00
CA PHE A 414 1.94 -33.75 10.59
C PHE A 414 1.32 -33.10 11.82
N ASP A 415 2.14 -32.44 12.62
CA ASP A 415 1.72 -31.66 13.79
C ASP A 415 1.63 -30.19 13.43
N LEU A 416 0.54 -29.53 13.81
CA LEU A 416 0.42 -28.09 13.76
C LEU A 416 0.55 -27.53 15.17
N ALA A 417 1.56 -26.69 15.38
CA ALA A 417 1.75 -25.94 16.62
C ALA A 417 1.60 -24.44 16.38
N GLY A 418 1.24 -23.72 17.43
CA GLY A 418 1.34 -22.27 17.51
C GLY A 418 2.11 -21.85 18.74
N VAL A 419 2.82 -20.72 18.64
CA VAL A 419 3.34 -19.99 19.80
C VAL A 419 2.80 -18.58 19.80
N ASN A 420 2.68 -18.01 21.00
CA ASN A 420 2.31 -16.61 21.20
C ASN A 420 3.40 -15.67 20.64
N ASP A 421 3.04 -14.42 20.35
CA ASP A 421 4.02 -13.42 19.90
C ASP A 421 5.01 -13.00 21.01
N VAL A 422 6.18 -12.52 20.61
CA VAL A 422 7.23 -11.97 21.49
C VAL A 422 6.70 -10.80 22.34
N ALA A 423 5.74 -10.01 21.85
CA ALA A 423 5.10 -8.96 22.64
C ALA A 423 4.36 -9.51 23.89
N GLY A 424 3.95 -10.77 23.89
CA GLY A 424 3.36 -11.43 25.06
C GLY A 424 4.33 -11.57 26.25
N GLU A 425 5.65 -11.44 26.03
CA GLU A 425 6.65 -11.49 27.11
C GLU A 425 6.39 -10.43 28.20
N SER A 426 5.93 -9.22 27.83
CA SER A 426 5.62 -8.17 28.81
C SER A 426 4.39 -8.46 29.68
N GLU A 427 3.59 -9.46 29.31
CA GLU A 427 2.41 -9.92 30.05
C GLU A 427 2.62 -11.30 30.69
N GLY A 428 3.82 -11.90 30.54
CA GLY A 428 4.13 -13.26 31.01
C GLY A 428 3.64 -14.38 30.08
N HIS A 429 3.10 -14.03 28.90
CA HIS A 429 2.47 -14.93 27.94
C HIS A 429 3.22 -14.98 26.60
N GLY A 430 4.56 -14.88 26.62
CA GLY A 430 5.42 -14.93 25.43
C GLY A 430 5.53 -16.33 24.78
N PRO A 431 6.42 -16.51 23.79
CA PRO A 431 6.55 -17.75 23.04
C PRO A 431 7.08 -18.92 23.90
N ASP A 432 6.30 -19.99 24.05
CA ASP A 432 6.71 -21.20 24.79
C ASP A 432 6.72 -22.44 23.88
N PHE A 433 7.89 -22.69 23.31
CA PHE A 433 8.19 -23.89 22.52
C PHE A 433 8.20 -25.17 23.37
N GLY A 434 8.42 -25.09 24.69
CA GLY A 434 8.38 -26.24 25.58
C GLY A 434 6.96 -26.75 25.75
N LYS A 435 6.03 -25.87 26.10
CA LYS A 435 4.60 -26.17 26.21
C LYS A 435 3.99 -26.60 24.87
N ALA A 436 4.34 -25.95 23.76
CA ALA A 436 3.77 -26.29 22.45
C ALA A 436 4.32 -27.62 21.88
N LEU A 437 5.63 -27.87 21.97
CA LEU A 437 6.32 -28.86 21.13
C LEU A 437 7.14 -29.91 21.91
N GLY A 438 7.16 -29.85 23.25
CA GLY A 438 8.06 -30.63 24.10
C GLY A 438 7.80 -32.15 24.11
N ASP A 439 6.53 -32.55 24.11
CA ASP A 439 6.04 -33.94 24.23
C ASP A 439 5.75 -34.63 22.88
N ARG A 440 5.97 -33.94 21.74
CA ARG A 440 5.62 -34.48 20.41
C ARG A 440 6.54 -35.61 19.94
N ASP A 441 6.01 -36.52 19.13
CA ASP A 441 6.83 -37.45 18.35
C ASP A 441 7.62 -36.70 17.27
N ARG A 442 8.95 -36.59 17.47
CA ARG A 442 9.86 -35.91 16.54
C ARG A 442 10.09 -36.68 15.22
N SER A 443 9.54 -37.88 15.06
CA SER A 443 9.52 -38.62 13.78
C SER A 443 8.51 -38.04 12.79
N ARG A 444 7.45 -37.40 13.28
CA ARG A 444 6.42 -36.70 12.49
C ARG A 444 6.92 -35.34 12.01
N ALA A 445 6.38 -34.88 10.87
CA ALA A 445 6.60 -33.51 10.41
C ALA A 445 5.91 -32.53 11.36
N SER A 446 6.53 -31.36 11.58
CA SER A 446 6.00 -30.32 12.46
C SER A 446 6.00 -28.95 11.76
N VAL A 447 4.81 -28.35 11.69
CA VAL A 447 4.55 -27.02 11.15
C VAL A 447 4.21 -26.07 12.30
N LEU A 448 4.94 -24.97 12.41
CA LEU A 448 4.75 -23.94 13.43
C LEU A 448 4.10 -22.70 12.83
N LEU A 449 3.08 -22.17 13.49
CA LEU A 449 2.59 -20.81 13.31
C LEU A 449 3.28 -19.92 14.36
N ALA A 450 3.98 -18.88 13.89
CA ALA A 450 4.58 -17.87 14.77
C ALA A 450 4.61 -16.55 14.01
N HIS A 451 4.02 -15.48 14.55
CA HIS A 451 3.83 -14.23 13.82
C HIS A 451 5.15 -13.60 13.35
N GLN A 452 6.06 -13.28 14.28
CA GLN A 452 7.37 -12.73 13.95
C GLN A 452 8.34 -13.80 13.40
N PRO A 453 9.08 -13.53 12.31
CA PRO A 453 10.09 -14.45 11.80
C PRO A 453 11.32 -14.58 12.72
N VAL A 454 11.51 -13.67 13.69
CA VAL A 454 12.69 -13.63 14.58
C VAL A 454 12.88 -14.90 15.41
N VAL A 455 11.79 -15.60 15.77
CA VAL A 455 11.83 -16.81 16.61
C VAL A 455 12.32 -18.08 15.87
N ILE A 456 12.71 -17.94 14.59
CA ILE A 456 13.20 -19.06 13.76
C ILE A 456 14.37 -19.83 14.39
N HIS A 457 15.25 -19.14 15.13
CA HIS A 457 16.36 -19.79 15.81
C HIS A 457 15.92 -20.70 16.96
N ASP A 458 14.75 -20.46 17.55
CA ASP A 458 14.16 -21.30 18.59
C ASP A 458 13.28 -22.41 18.00
N ALA A 459 12.63 -22.17 16.86
CA ALA A 459 12.01 -23.21 16.06
C ALA A 459 13.03 -24.26 15.58
N VAL A 460 14.24 -23.84 15.19
CA VAL A 460 15.38 -24.73 14.88
C VAL A 460 15.78 -25.56 16.10
N LYS A 461 15.95 -24.96 17.29
CA LYS A 461 16.25 -25.70 18.54
C LYS A 461 15.16 -26.70 18.90
N ALA A 462 13.89 -26.35 18.65
CA ALA A 462 12.73 -27.23 18.84
C ALA A 462 12.57 -28.31 17.73
N GLY A 463 13.43 -28.30 16.71
CA GLY A 463 13.44 -29.28 15.62
C GLY A 463 12.23 -29.19 14.68
N VAL A 464 11.63 -28.00 14.55
CA VAL A 464 10.51 -27.69 13.65
C VAL A 464 10.93 -27.90 12.19
N ASP A 465 10.04 -28.41 11.35
CA ASP A 465 10.34 -28.68 9.93
C ASP A 465 9.97 -27.47 9.04
N LEU A 466 8.92 -26.73 9.41
CA LEU A 466 8.46 -25.51 8.73
C LEU A 466 7.87 -24.51 9.73
N GLN A 467 8.36 -23.27 9.72
CA GLN A 467 7.72 -22.12 10.37
C GLN A 467 6.98 -21.27 9.32
N LEU A 468 5.79 -20.79 9.67
CA LEU A 468 4.95 -19.88 8.89
C LEU A 468 4.80 -18.56 9.69
N SER A 469 5.09 -17.42 9.04
CA SER A 469 5.19 -16.09 9.67
C SER A 469 4.69 -14.95 8.76
N GLY A 470 4.48 -13.76 9.34
CA GLY A 470 4.12 -12.50 8.68
C GLY A 470 5.02 -11.37 9.17
N HIS A 471 4.44 -10.37 9.85
CA HIS A 471 5.06 -9.24 10.58
C HIS A 471 5.83 -8.21 9.75
N THR A 472 6.58 -8.66 8.76
CA THR A 472 7.53 -7.83 7.99
C THR A 472 6.85 -6.86 7.03
N HIS A 473 5.62 -7.17 6.60
CA HIS A 473 4.94 -6.61 5.43
C HIS A 473 5.77 -6.66 4.12
N GLY A 474 6.90 -7.38 4.08
CA GLY A 474 7.95 -7.17 3.08
C GLY A 474 8.49 -5.73 3.00
N GLY A 475 8.41 -4.96 4.09
CA GLY A 475 8.84 -3.55 4.17
C GLY A 475 7.80 -2.51 3.73
N GLN A 476 6.60 -2.93 3.29
CA GLN A 476 5.41 -2.14 2.89
C GLN A 476 5.60 -1.02 1.84
N LEU A 477 6.44 -0.03 2.11
CA LEU A 477 6.72 1.18 1.32
C LEU A 477 8.18 1.20 0.87
N TRP A 478 8.48 0.87 -0.39
CA TRP A 478 9.82 1.09 -0.95
C TRP A 478 10.31 2.53 -0.68
N PRO A 479 11.54 2.77 -0.20
CA PRO A 479 12.67 1.83 -0.06
C PRO A 479 12.74 1.03 1.27
N GLY A 480 11.70 1.03 2.08
CA GLY A 480 11.60 0.27 3.35
C GLY A 480 11.73 -1.26 3.21
N THR A 481 11.67 -1.80 1.99
CA THR A 481 12.05 -3.18 1.66
C THR A 481 13.44 -3.52 2.21
N TYR A 482 14.43 -2.66 1.97
CA TYR A 482 15.81 -2.85 2.43
C TYR A 482 15.94 -2.74 3.96
N VAL A 483 15.05 -2.00 4.62
CA VAL A 483 15.03 -1.89 6.09
C VAL A 483 14.47 -3.17 6.70
N ALA A 484 13.42 -3.76 6.10
CA ALA A 484 12.90 -5.06 6.52
C ALA A 484 13.94 -6.19 6.33
N GLU A 485 14.68 -6.18 5.20
CA GLU A 485 15.80 -7.09 4.89
C GLU A 485 16.99 -6.95 5.85
N LEU A 486 17.20 -5.77 6.45
CA LEU A 486 18.25 -5.53 7.46
C LEU A 486 17.79 -5.83 8.91
N ALA A 487 16.48 -5.83 9.18
CA ALA A 487 15.91 -5.92 10.52
C ALA A 487 15.32 -7.30 10.88
N ASN A 488 15.12 -8.19 9.89
CA ASN A 488 14.51 -9.50 10.06
C ASN A 488 15.41 -10.61 9.47
N PRO A 489 15.35 -11.85 9.98
CA PRO A 489 16.14 -12.95 9.43
C PRO A 489 15.73 -13.31 7.99
N THR A 490 14.43 -13.21 7.67
CA THR A 490 13.85 -13.31 6.32
C THR A 490 12.84 -12.17 6.16
N ALA A 491 12.92 -11.42 5.05
CA ALA A 491 12.02 -10.28 4.82
C ALA A 491 10.70 -10.62 4.12
N ALA A 492 10.67 -11.59 3.20
CA ALA A 492 9.45 -12.22 2.65
C ALA A 492 9.79 -13.25 1.58
N GLY A 493 9.37 -14.50 1.76
CA GLY A 493 9.70 -15.62 0.87
C GLY A 493 9.87 -16.93 1.65
N LEU A 494 10.40 -17.95 0.97
CA LEU A 494 10.78 -19.23 1.58
C LEU A 494 12.31 -19.27 1.71
N GLU A 495 12.81 -19.42 2.94
CA GLU A 495 14.24 -19.55 3.26
C GLU A 495 14.48 -20.75 4.18
N ARG A 496 15.73 -21.11 4.44
CA ARG A 496 16.10 -22.36 5.12
C ARG A 496 17.20 -22.17 6.16
N TYR A 497 16.95 -22.66 7.37
CA TYR A 497 17.81 -22.56 8.54
C TYR A 497 18.16 -23.98 9.01
N GLY A 498 19.16 -24.58 8.35
CA GLY A 498 19.49 -26.00 8.55
C GLY A 498 18.41 -26.91 7.97
N ASP A 499 17.75 -27.69 8.82
CA ASP A 499 16.62 -28.54 8.41
C ASP A 499 15.26 -27.83 8.45
N THR A 500 15.12 -26.79 9.29
CA THR A 500 13.91 -25.98 9.37
C THR A 500 13.81 -25.05 8.16
N GLN A 501 12.61 -24.94 7.58
CA GLN A 501 12.29 -23.93 6.58
C GLN A 501 11.44 -22.81 7.21
N LEU A 502 11.62 -21.58 6.76
CA LEU A 502 10.83 -20.42 7.18
C LEU A 502 10.10 -19.87 5.95
N TYR A 503 8.78 -19.74 6.04
CA TYR A 503 8.00 -18.95 5.08
C TYR A 503 7.45 -17.68 5.71
N VAL A 504 7.82 -16.52 5.14
CA VAL A 504 7.31 -15.20 5.51
C VAL A 504 6.40 -14.67 4.40
N THR A 505 5.11 -14.56 4.69
CA THR A 505 4.13 -13.91 3.79
C THR A 505 4.25 -12.39 3.91
N ARG A 506 3.80 -11.60 2.91
CA ARG A 506 3.83 -10.12 2.99
C ARG A 506 2.60 -9.52 3.67
N GLY A 507 1.61 -10.33 4.00
CA GLY A 507 0.38 -9.92 4.67
C GLY A 507 -0.72 -9.43 3.74
N ALA A 508 -1.95 -9.48 4.22
CA ALA A 508 -3.13 -9.19 3.39
C ALA A 508 -3.60 -7.72 3.44
N GLY A 509 -3.43 -7.06 4.59
CA GLY A 509 -3.81 -5.67 4.86
C GLY A 509 -2.63 -4.71 4.72
N ALA A 510 -2.63 -3.62 5.49
CA ALA A 510 -1.52 -2.68 5.58
C ALA A 510 -1.60 -1.90 6.90
N TRP A 511 -0.48 -1.79 7.62
CA TRP A 511 -0.41 -1.09 8.90
C TRP A 511 -0.19 0.41 8.68
N GLY A 512 -0.93 1.26 9.39
CA GLY A 512 -0.82 2.72 9.27
C GLY A 512 -1.18 3.20 7.86
N PRO A 513 -0.21 3.71 7.05
CA PRO A 513 -0.41 4.02 5.63
C PRO A 513 -1.07 2.89 4.83
N PRO A 514 -2.30 3.08 4.31
CA PRO A 514 -2.97 2.09 3.45
C PRO A 514 -2.39 2.18 2.04
N VAL A 515 -1.09 1.89 1.91
CA VAL A 515 -0.27 2.11 0.72
C VAL A 515 0.79 0.99 0.68
N ARG A 516 0.86 0.23 -0.42
CA ARG A 516 1.90 -0.79 -0.64
C ARG A 516 2.66 -0.57 -1.95
N VAL A 517 3.97 -0.42 -1.87
CA VAL A 517 4.87 -0.14 -3.01
C VAL A 517 6.11 -1.01 -2.88
N GLY A 518 6.42 -1.82 -3.90
CA GLY A 518 7.45 -2.86 -3.84
C GLY A 518 7.00 -4.14 -3.11
N ALA A 519 6.16 -4.01 -2.08
CA ALA A 519 5.67 -5.13 -1.28
C ALA A 519 4.13 -5.32 -1.38
N PRO A 520 3.61 -5.84 -2.51
CA PRO A 520 2.17 -6.06 -2.69
C PRO A 520 1.61 -7.07 -1.67
N PRO A 521 0.36 -6.90 -1.22
CA PRO A 521 -0.24 -7.78 -0.22
C PRO A 521 -0.54 -9.16 -0.81
N ASP A 522 -0.44 -10.20 0.00
CA ASP A 522 -0.66 -11.58 -0.41
C ASP A 522 -1.41 -12.46 0.61
N VAL A 523 -2.01 -13.52 0.06
CA VAL A 523 -2.46 -14.72 0.77
C VAL A 523 -1.73 -15.87 0.09
N THR A 524 -0.98 -16.67 0.84
CA THR A 524 -0.14 -17.72 0.26
C THR A 524 -0.74 -19.09 0.53
N VAL A 525 -0.98 -19.89 -0.51
CA VAL A 525 -1.15 -21.33 -0.31
C VAL A 525 0.22 -21.99 -0.29
N VAL A 526 0.53 -22.60 0.84
CA VAL A 526 1.69 -23.45 1.06
C VAL A 526 1.23 -24.89 0.89
N GLU A 527 1.76 -25.56 -0.13
CA GLU A 527 1.49 -26.96 -0.44
C GLU A 527 2.60 -27.84 0.12
N LEU A 528 2.26 -28.76 1.01
CA LEU A 528 3.24 -29.63 1.67
C LEU A 528 3.59 -30.82 0.76
N ALA A 529 4.85 -30.95 0.37
CA ALA A 529 5.33 -32.06 -0.46
C ALA A 529 6.08 -33.09 0.39
N SER A 530 5.63 -34.35 0.34
CA SER A 530 6.41 -35.46 0.88
C SER A 530 7.58 -35.75 -0.07
N THR A 531 8.80 -35.72 0.45
CA THR A 531 10.01 -36.18 -0.27
C THR A 531 10.06 -37.70 -0.48
N ARG A 532 9.05 -38.41 0.02
CA ARG A 532 8.91 -39.87 -0.08
C ARG A 532 7.91 -40.28 -1.17
N ALA A 533 7.19 -39.33 -1.78
CA ALA A 533 6.10 -39.59 -2.73
C ALA A 533 6.52 -40.56 -3.84
#